data_AF-A0A416SNM5-F1
#
_entry.id   AF-A0A416SNM5-F1
#
_cell.length_a   1.000
_cell.length_b   1.000
_cell.length_c   1.000
_cell.angle_alpha   90.00
_cell.angle_beta   90.00
_cell.angle_gamma   90.00
#
_symmetry.space_group_name_H-M   'P 1'
#
loop_
_entity.id
_entity.type
_entity.pdbx_description
1 polymer ?
#
loop_
_entity_poly.entity_id
_entity_poly.type
_entity_poly.pdbx_seq_one_letter_code
_entity_poly.pdbx_strand_id
1 'polypeptide(L)'
;MVFKTHGKNVWIEYIPETDEDEKIIEKYGDIYSTPAYLIKVIPCIMVDGECVAKGNAVRPGTYTILGMDIYEAGCEMVSVDNPLVAGGSYAVSFDYGKISEADLSDAKTELLSLKEKLESGKESNDRAMGETLSGIGTTYFAQLDMADSMLEGILNVTTWRQISEGIFGYKPKVTSIFGAPIGISEGTVFVDIDTDTYGVADNGDKIRTSEVNNDQENEKDSNGDKENKVDYNPVRDFMLYSGFVGSYLESFVLEETVGVFAVSTMEVFKVALSRGMELVKIDSQDSDEFEKIKADDKTLSEMKN
;
A
#
# COMPACT_ATOMS: atom_id res chain seq x y z
N MET A 1 8.39 17.03 -19.63
CA MET A 1 7.88 18.04 -18.66
C MET A 1 8.25 17.53 -17.29
N VAL A 2 8.66 18.41 -16.36
CA VAL A 2 9.09 18.00 -15.00
C VAL A 2 8.18 18.71 -14.00
N PHE A 3 7.65 17.94 -13.05
CA PHE A 3 6.77 18.46 -12.00
C PHE A 3 7.38 18.16 -10.65
N LYS A 4 7.21 19.08 -9.69
CA LYS A 4 7.58 18.85 -8.30
C LYS A 4 6.34 18.30 -7.59
N THR A 5 6.43 17.07 -7.07
CA THR A 5 5.34 16.37 -6.38
C THR A 5 5.56 16.20 -4.88
N HIS A 6 6.74 16.53 -4.36
CA HIS A 6 7.02 16.43 -2.93
C HIS A 6 6.10 17.35 -2.11
N GLY A 7 5.39 16.76 -1.14
CA GLY A 7 4.39 17.44 -0.30
C GLY A 7 3.10 17.79 -1.05
N LYS A 8 2.78 17.08 -2.13
CA LYS A 8 1.57 17.31 -2.94
C LYS A 8 0.80 16.01 -3.12
N ASN A 9 -0.52 16.13 -3.25
CA ASN A 9 -1.39 15.01 -3.53
C ASN A 9 -1.35 14.71 -5.04
N VAL A 10 -1.11 13.45 -5.38
CA VAL A 10 -1.05 12.98 -6.77
C VAL A 10 -2.13 11.92 -6.97
N TRP A 11 -3.00 12.10 -7.96
CA TRP A 11 -4.01 11.10 -8.30
C TRP A 11 -4.34 11.11 -9.78
N ILE A 12 -5.07 10.08 -10.22
CA ILE A 12 -5.54 9.89 -11.58
C ILE A 12 -7.03 10.16 -11.59
N GLU A 13 -7.43 11.10 -12.44
CA GLU A 13 -8.81 11.46 -12.72
C GLU A 13 -9.14 11.20 -14.19
N TYR A 14 -10.38 10.82 -14.49
CA TYR A 14 -10.81 10.54 -15.86
C TYR A 14 -11.79 11.61 -16.32
N ILE A 15 -11.28 12.59 -17.07
CA ILE A 15 -12.09 13.70 -17.57
C ILE A 15 -12.73 13.33 -18.93
N PRO A 16 -13.88 13.92 -19.30
CA PRO A 16 -14.48 13.71 -20.63
C PRO A 16 -13.51 14.10 -21.77
N GLU A 17 -13.53 13.37 -22.89
CA GLU A 17 -12.70 13.71 -24.07
C GLU A 17 -13.17 15.04 -24.72
N THR A 18 -14.49 15.26 -24.77
CA THR A 18 -15.11 16.42 -25.41
C THR A 18 -16.26 17.00 -24.57
N ASP A 19 -16.64 18.25 -24.85
CA ASP A 19 -17.84 18.90 -24.27
C ASP A 19 -19.14 18.12 -24.54
N GLU A 20 -19.19 17.29 -25.60
CA GLU A 20 -20.35 16.44 -25.88
C GLU A 20 -20.36 15.20 -24.98
N ASP A 21 -19.20 14.61 -24.71
CA ASP A 21 -19.07 13.51 -23.74
C ASP A 21 -19.52 13.97 -22.35
N GLU A 22 -19.12 15.19 -21.93
CA GLU A 22 -19.53 15.80 -20.67
C GLU A 22 -21.06 15.94 -20.58
N LYS A 23 -21.70 16.50 -21.61
CA LYS A 23 -23.18 16.63 -21.65
C LYS A 23 -23.89 15.28 -21.63
N ILE A 24 -23.31 14.26 -22.26
CA ILE A 24 -23.87 12.90 -22.21
C ILE A 24 -23.79 12.38 -20.77
N ILE A 25 -22.64 12.52 -20.10
CA ILE A 25 -22.47 12.11 -18.70
C ILE A 25 -23.51 12.81 -17.81
N GLU A 26 -23.63 14.13 -17.91
CA GLU A 26 -24.61 14.91 -17.14
C GLU A 26 -26.06 14.45 -17.39
N LYS A 27 -26.41 14.13 -18.64
CA LYS A 27 -27.74 13.65 -19.01
C LYS A 27 -28.09 12.31 -18.37
N TYR A 28 -27.10 11.42 -18.22
CA TYR A 28 -27.28 10.12 -17.56
C TYR A 28 -27.10 10.20 -16.03
N GLY A 29 -26.57 11.32 -15.52
CA GLY A 29 -26.40 11.62 -14.11
C GLY A 29 -24.94 11.55 -13.66
N ASP A 30 -24.24 10.49 -14.06
CA ASP A 30 -22.81 10.28 -13.79
C ASP A 30 -22.18 9.28 -14.77
N ILE A 31 -20.88 9.05 -14.64
CA ILE A 31 -20.14 8.09 -15.48
C ILE A 31 -20.59 6.64 -15.25
N TYR A 32 -21.08 6.28 -14.06
CA TYR A 32 -21.51 4.92 -13.68
C TYR A 32 -22.90 4.56 -14.25
N SER A 33 -23.68 5.58 -14.58
CA SER A 33 -25.01 5.46 -15.20
C SER A 33 -24.96 5.66 -16.72
N THR A 34 -23.81 6.09 -17.24
CA THR A 34 -23.60 6.35 -18.66
C THR A 34 -23.13 5.08 -19.40
N PRO A 35 -23.81 4.66 -20.49
CA PRO A 35 -23.30 3.59 -21.33
C PRO A 35 -21.91 3.91 -21.91
N ALA A 36 -20.92 3.06 -21.63
CA ALA A 36 -19.51 3.34 -21.91
C ALA A 36 -19.17 3.52 -23.40
N TYR A 37 -20.02 3.01 -24.30
CA TYR A 37 -19.83 3.16 -25.75
C TYR A 37 -20.28 4.52 -26.29
N LEU A 38 -20.99 5.32 -25.49
CA LEU A 38 -21.46 6.65 -25.89
C LEU A 38 -20.42 7.75 -25.67
N ILE A 39 -19.42 7.49 -24.81
CA ILE A 39 -18.46 8.50 -24.39
C ILE A 39 -17.02 7.99 -24.43
N LYS A 40 -16.08 8.92 -24.35
CA LYS A 40 -14.69 8.64 -24.00
C LYS A 40 -14.21 9.55 -22.87
N VAL A 41 -13.23 9.03 -22.15
CA VAL A 41 -12.55 9.73 -21.06
C VAL A 41 -11.04 9.71 -21.27
N ILE A 42 -10.36 10.73 -20.77
CA ILE A 42 -8.92 10.90 -20.82
C ILE A 42 -8.37 10.76 -19.40
N PRO A 43 -7.46 9.81 -19.13
CA PRO A 43 -6.77 9.76 -17.85
C PRO A 43 -5.88 10.99 -17.71
N CYS A 44 -6.00 11.66 -16.58
CA CYS A 44 -5.29 12.87 -16.22
C CYS A 44 -4.53 12.64 -14.92
N ILE A 45 -3.22 12.86 -14.94
CA ILE A 45 -2.45 12.94 -13.70
C ILE A 45 -2.72 14.32 -13.12
N MET A 46 -3.26 14.31 -11.90
CA MET A 46 -3.61 15.47 -11.12
C MET A 46 -2.55 15.68 -10.04
N VAL A 47 -2.14 16.92 -9.85
CA VAL A 47 -1.23 17.35 -8.77
C VAL A 47 -1.89 18.51 -8.05
N ASP A 48 -2.33 18.29 -6.80
CA ASP A 48 -3.18 19.22 -6.03
C ASP A 48 -4.43 19.73 -6.81
N GLY A 49 -4.93 18.88 -7.70
CA GLY A 49 -6.11 19.16 -8.53
C GLY A 49 -5.83 19.92 -9.82
N GLU A 50 -4.56 20.17 -10.16
CA GLU A 50 -4.18 20.63 -11.49
C GLU A 50 -3.83 19.44 -12.39
N CYS A 51 -4.46 19.34 -13.56
CA CYS A 51 -4.11 18.33 -14.56
C CYS A 51 -2.74 18.67 -15.19
N VAL A 52 -1.72 17.89 -14.83
CA VAL A 52 -0.34 18.11 -15.28
C VAL A 52 0.03 17.27 -16.51
N ALA A 53 -0.61 16.12 -16.69
CA ALA A 53 -0.39 15.25 -17.84
C ALA A 53 -1.68 14.53 -18.24
N LYS A 54 -1.83 14.28 -19.55
CA LYS A 54 -2.98 13.58 -20.13
C LYS A 54 -2.50 12.36 -20.90
N GLY A 55 -3.20 11.24 -20.75
CA GLY A 55 -3.04 10.07 -21.61
C GLY A 55 -3.90 10.14 -22.87
N ASN A 56 -4.10 8.98 -23.49
CA ASN A 56 -4.99 8.85 -24.65
C ASN A 56 -6.44 8.65 -24.21
N ALA A 57 -7.38 9.14 -25.01
CA ALA A 57 -8.80 8.92 -24.78
C ALA A 57 -9.16 7.43 -24.91
N VAL A 58 -9.91 6.92 -23.94
CA VAL A 58 -10.35 5.52 -23.84
C VAL A 58 -11.83 5.47 -23.47
N ARG A 59 -12.47 4.31 -23.69
CA ARG A 59 -13.83 4.09 -23.18
C ARG A 59 -13.78 3.82 -21.67
N PRO A 60 -14.77 4.28 -20.89
CA PRO A 60 -14.93 3.83 -19.51
C PRO A 60 -14.93 2.30 -19.42
N GLY A 61 -14.30 1.76 -18.38
CA GLY A 61 -14.13 0.32 -18.17
C GLY A 61 -12.99 -0.33 -18.96
N THR A 62 -12.28 0.44 -19.81
CA THR A 62 -11.06 -0.05 -20.47
C THR A 62 -9.93 -0.17 -19.46
N TYR A 63 -9.17 -1.28 -19.52
CA TYR A 63 -7.95 -1.42 -18.73
C TYR A 63 -6.82 -0.57 -19.31
N THR A 64 -6.15 0.19 -18.46
CA THR A 64 -4.97 1.00 -18.77
C THR A 64 -3.84 0.63 -17.81
N ILE A 65 -2.59 0.92 -18.18
CA ILE A 65 -1.45 0.69 -17.30
C ILE A 65 -0.85 2.04 -16.93
N LEU A 66 -0.69 2.28 -15.63
CA LEU A 66 0.15 3.34 -15.09
C LEU A 66 1.52 2.74 -14.78
N GLY A 67 2.48 2.95 -15.67
CA GLY A 67 3.88 2.57 -15.44
C GLY A 67 4.65 3.70 -14.78
N MET A 68 5.47 3.37 -13.79
CA MET A 68 6.32 4.34 -13.07
C MET A 68 7.74 3.79 -12.93
N ASP A 69 8.71 4.63 -13.28
CA ASP A 69 10.13 4.40 -13.03
C ASP A 69 10.60 5.31 -11.89
N ILE A 70 11.00 4.71 -10.77
CA ILE A 70 11.42 5.40 -9.56
C ILE A 70 12.94 5.41 -9.49
N TYR A 71 13.51 6.62 -9.36
CA TYR A 71 14.95 6.84 -9.30
C TYR A 71 15.34 7.44 -7.95
N GLU A 72 16.16 6.71 -7.20
CA GLU A 72 16.78 7.18 -5.98
C GLU A 72 18.31 7.19 -6.11
N ALA A 73 18.96 8.23 -5.59
CA ALA A 73 20.40 8.38 -5.72
C ALA A 73 21.15 7.24 -5.02
N GLY A 74 21.96 6.50 -5.78
CA GLY A 74 22.75 5.38 -5.25
C GLY A 74 21.99 4.05 -5.18
N CYS A 75 20.74 4.01 -5.63
CA CYS A 75 19.91 2.81 -5.67
C CYS A 75 19.65 2.39 -7.14
N GLU A 76 19.31 1.12 -7.34
CA GLU A 76 18.82 0.67 -8.64
C GLU A 76 17.44 1.28 -8.93
N MET A 77 17.15 1.48 -10.21
CA MET A 77 15.84 1.96 -10.64
C MET A 77 14.81 0.88 -10.37
N VAL A 78 13.69 1.26 -9.75
CA VAL A 78 12.54 0.38 -9.53
C VAL A 78 11.47 0.76 -10.56
N SER A 79 10.96 -0.24 -11.28
CA SER A 79 9.87 -0.06 -12.25
C SER A 79 8.64 -0.80 -11.76
N VAL A 80 7.50 -0.12 -11.71
CA VAL A 80 6.22 -0.66 -11.23
C VAL A 80 5.14 -0.40 -12.28
N ASP A 81 4.24 -1.37 -12.44
CA ASP A 81 3.17 -1.34 -13.45
C ASP A 81 1.81 -1.58 -12.78
N ASN A 82 0.98 -0.55 -12.80
CA ASN A 82 -0.31 -0.55 -12.12
C ASN A 82 -1.47 -0.69 -13.11
N PRO A 83 -2.20 -1.83 -13.13
CA PRO A 83 -3.35 -2.02 -14.00
C PRO A 83 -4.58 -1.28 -13.44
N LEU A 84 -4.96 -0.19 -14.11
CA LEU A 84 -6.10 0.64 -13.75
C LEU A 84 -7.30 0.39 -14.66
N VAL A 85 -8.49 0.67 -14.17
CA VAL A 85 -9.74 0.69 -14.95
C VAL A 85 -10.17 2.13 -15.21
N ALA A 86 -10.41 2.46 -16.47
CA ALA A 86 -10.87 3.79 -16.87
C ALA A 86 -12.22 4.15 -16.23
N GLY A 87 -12.29 5.31 -15.59
CA GLY A 87 -13.44 5.75 -14.80
C GLY A 87 -13.39 5.36 -13.32
N GLY A 88 -12.27 4.79 -12.84
CA GLY A 88 -11.97 4.72 -11.41
C GLY A 88 -11.24 5.97 -10.91
N SER A 89 -10.88 5.98 -9.62
CA SER A 89 -10.06 7.03 -9.02
C SER A 89 -8.88 6.38 -8.30
N TYR A 90 -7.67 6.89 -8.50
CA TYR A 90 -6.45 6.23 -8.02
C TYR A 90 -5.48 7.28 -7.51
N ALA A 91 -5.22 7.32 -6.21
CA ALA A 91 -4.15 8.14 -5.65
C ALA A 91 -2.82 7.37 -5.71
N VAL A 92 -1.76 8.11 -6.02
CA VAL A 92 -0.38 7.64 -5.99
C VAL A 92 0.27 8.28 -4.77
N SER A 93 0.53 7.47 -3.75
CA SER A 93 1.10 7.95 -2.50
C SER A 93 2.57 7.57 -2.42
N PHE A 94 3.39 8.56 -2.04
CA PHE A 94 4.83 8.37 -1.88
C PHE A 94 5.22 8.60 -0.42
N ASP A 95 6.15 7.79 0.05
CA ASP A 95 6.92 8.06 1.24
C ASP A 95 8.39 8.23 0.85
N TYR A 96 8.92 9.43 1.09
CA TYR A 96 10.29 9.82 0.74
C TYR A 96 11.31 9.47 1.83
N GLY A 97 10.94 8.58 2.75
CA GLY A 97 11.77 8.01 3.80
C GLY A 97 11.19 8.19 5.21
N LYS A 98 10.29 9.17 5.39
CA LYS A 98 9.44 9.34 6.57
C LYS A 98 8.33 10.36 6.31
N ILE A 99 7.14 10.09 6.79
CA ILE A 99 6.05 11.05 6.95
C ILE A 99 6.20 11.76 8.31
N SER A 100 6.36 13.08 8.28
CA SER A 100 6.49 13.86 9.52
C SER A 100 5.13 14.08 10.19
N GLU A 101 5.14 14.41 11.49
CA GLU A 101 3.91 14.85 12.19
C GLU A 101 3.28 16.07 11.53
N ALA A 102 4.09 16.93 10.91
CA ALA A 102 3.60 18.09 10.17
C ALA A 102 2.84 17.64 8.90
N ASP A 103 3.40 16.71 8.13
CA ASP A 103 2.75 16.15 6.93
C ASP A 103 1.40 15.50 7.28
N LEU A 104 1.33 14.76 8.40
CA LEU A 104 0.08 14.17 8.88
C LEU A 104 -0.94 15.23 9.33
N SER A 105 -0.49 16.27 10.02
CA SER A 105 -1.34 17.38 10.47
C SER A 105 -1.89 18.18 9.29
N ASP A 106 -1.07 18.40 8.26
CA ASP A 106 -1.44 19.10 7.05
C ASP A 106 -2.47 18.26 6.26
N ALA A 107 -2.20 16.98 6.04
CA ALA A 107 -3.15 16.05 5.40
C ALA A 107 -4.50 16.00 6.13
N LYS A 108 -4.49 15.96 7.47
CA LYS A 108 -5.73 16.01 8.26
C LYS A 108 -6.49 17.32 8.07
N THR A 109 -5.79 18.45 8.02
CA THR A 109 -6.39 19.77 7.83
C THR A 109 -7.00 19.89 6.44
N GLU A 110 -6.32 19.37 5.42
CA GLU A 110 -6.81 19.30 4.04
C GLU A 110 -8.07 18.45 3.92
N LEU A 111 -8.10 17.25 4.51
CA LEU A 111 -9.28 16.38 4.51
C LEU A 111 -10.49 17.03 5.19
N LEU A 112 -10.29 17.73 6.32
CA LEU A 112 -11.37 18.46 6.99
C LEU A 112 -11.92 19.61 6.12
N SER A 113 -11.02 20.37 5.49
CA SER A 113 -11.39 21.43 4.54
C SER A 113 -12.14 20.88 3.33
N LEU A 114 -11.68 19.75 2.78
CA LEU A 114 -12.33 19.07 1.66
C LEU A 114 -13.74 18.63 2.02
N LYS A 115 -13.94 18.05 3.20
CA LYS A 115 -15.26 17.65 3.69
C LYS A 115 -16.22 18.85 3.71
N GLU A 116 -15.80 19.99 4.25
CA GLU A 116 -16.62 21.22 4.27
C GLU A 116 -16.94 21.74 2.85
N LYS A 117 -15.97 21.69 1.92
CA LYS A 117 -16.19 22.10 0.54
C LYS A 117 -17.13 21.16 -0.22
N LEU A 118 -17.02 19.85 -0.01
CA LEU A 118 -17.89 18.85 -0.60
C LEU A 118 -19.33 19.00 -0.09
N GLU A 119 -19.51 19.14 1.23
CA GLU A 119 -20.83 19.38 1.84
C GLU A 119 -21.49 20.68 1.35
N SER A 120 -20.67 21.70 1.01
CA SER A 120 -21.16 22.97 0.46
C SER A 120 -21.28 22.98 -1.07
N GLY A 121 -21.03 21.86 -1.74
CA GLY A 121 -21.12 21.72 -3.20
C GLY A 121 -20.08 22.54 -3.98
N LYS A 122 -18.99 22.94 -3.33
CA LYS A 122 -17.91 23.74 -3.93
C LYS A 122 -16.79 22.90 -4.55
N GLU A 123 -16.83 21.59 -4.38
CA GLU A 123 -15.84 20.64 -4.89
C GLU A 123 -16.54 19.50 -5.63
N SER A 124 -15.88 18.92 -6.64
CA SER A 124 -16.41 17.76 -7.36
C SER A 124 -16.23 16.47 -6.54
N ASN A 125 -17.09 15.48 -6.79
CA ASN A 125 -16.96 14.16 -6.19
C ASN A 125 -15.65 13.47 -6.59
N ASP A 126 -15.20 13.68 -7.84
CA ASP A 126 -13.97 13.06 -8.36
C ASP A 126 -12.73 13.59 -7.65
N ARG A 127 -12.65 14.91 -7.45
CA ARG A 127 -11.58 15.54 -6.68
C ARG A 127 -11.64 15.12 -5.22
N ALA A 128 -12.83 15.07 -4.62
CA ALA A 128 -12.98 14.63 -3.25
C ALA A 128 -12.55 13.18 -3.06
N MET A 129 -12.84 12.30 -4.02
CA MET A 129 -12.36 10.91 -4.00
C MET A 129 -10.82 10.85 -4.10
N GLY A 130 -10.22 11.58 -5.04
CA GLY A 130 -8.76 11.59 -5.23
C GLY A 130 -8.00 12.11 -4.00
N GLU A 131 -8.46 13.21 -3.40
CA GLU A 131 -7.86 13.75 -2.17
C GLU A 131 -8.12 12.83 -0.96
N THR A 132 -9.30 12.19 -0.86
CA THR A 132 -9.58 11.21 0.20
C THR A 132 -8.62 10.01 0.09
N LEU A 133 -8.48 9.42 -1.09
CA LEU A 133 -7.57 8.30 -1.33
C LEU A 133 -6.11 8.69 -1.06
N SER A 134 -5.71 9.91 -1.42
CA SER A 134 -4.37 10.44 -1.09
C SER A 134 -4.16 10.52 0.42
N GLY A 135 -5.18 10.98 1.16
CA GLY A 135 -5.16 11.03 2.62
C GLY A 135 -5.07 9.65 3.29
N ILE A 136 -5.73 8.64 2.72
CA ILE A 136 -5.59 7.23 3.17
C ILE A 136 -4.13 6.79 3.01
N GLY A 137 -3.51 7.06 1.85
CA GLY A 137 -2.13 6.66 1.62
C GLY A 137 -1.10 7.37 2.50
N THR A 138 -1.27 8.68 2.72
CA THR A 138 -0.45 9.42 3.70
C THR A 138 -0.61 8.85 5.12
N THR A 139 -1.83 8.48 5.50
CA THR A 139 -2.11 7.88 6.81
C THR A 139 -1.48 6.49 6.93
N TYR A 140 -1.55 5.68 5.88
CA TYR A 140 -0.90 4.36 5.82
C TYR A 140 0.60 4.47 6.08
N PHE A 141 1.31 5.29 5.28
CA PHE A 141 2.76 5.44 5.43
C PHE A 141 3.16 6.04 6.79
N ALA A 142 2.41 7.02 7.28
CA ALA A 142 2.66 7.58 8.62
C ALA A 142 2.51 6.55 9.74
N GLN A 143 1.49 5.70 9.69
CA GLN A 143 1.29 4.64 10.68
C GLN A 143 2.38 3.57 10.56
N LEU A 144 2.81 3.24 9.35
CA LEU A 144 3.90 2.30 9.09
C LEU A 144 5.22 2.82 9.66
N ASP A 145 5.58 4.08 9.39
CA ASP A 145 6.78 4.73 9.93
C ASP A 145 6.82 4.75 11.46
N MET A 146 5.67 4.98 12.09
CA MET A 146 5.56 4.94 13.55
C MET A 146 5.84 3.54 14.07
N ALA A 147 5.28 2.52 13.44
CA ALA A 147 5.49 1.14 13.84
C ALA A 147 6.94 0.68 13.59
N ASP A 148 7.52 1.04 12.45
CA ASP A 148 8.92 0.73 12.14
C ASP A 148 9.87 1.40 13.12
N SER A 149 9.62 2.66 13.49
CA SER A 149 10.40 3.37 14.51
C SER A 149 10.33 2.65 15.88
N MET A 150 9.21 2.01 16.22
CA MET A 150 9.10 1.19 17.43
C MET A 150 9.86 -0.13 17.28
N LEU A 151 9.75 -0.81 16.14
CA LEU A 151 10.46 -2.05 15.84
C LEU A 151 11.98 -1.86 15.84
N GLU A 152 12.47 -0.75 15.27
CA GLU A 152 13.87 -0.33 15.34
C GLU A 152 14.39 -0.32 16.78
N GLY A 153 13.63 0.32 17.69
CA GLY A 153 13.99 0.42 19.09
C GLY A 153 13.93 -0.92 19.84
N ILE A 154 12.96 -1.77 19.52
CA ILE A 154 12.78 -3.10 20.15
C ILE A 154 13.89 -4.06 19.72
N LEU A 155 14.20 -4.08 18.42
CA LEU A 155 15.17 -5.01 17.83
C LEU A 155 16.60 -4.46 17.82
N ASN A 156 16.78 -3.21 18.25
CA ASN A 156 18.06 -2.50 18.26
C ASN A 156 18.72 -2.48 16.87
N VAL A 157 17.93 -2.18 15.84
CA VAL A 157 18.39 -1.98 14.46
C VAL A 157 18.30 -0.51 14.07
N THR A 158 19.04 -0.13 13.04
CA THR A 158 18.85 1.13 12.31
C THR A 158 18.36 0.80 10.92
N THR A 159 17.35 1.51 10.42
CA THR A 159 16.88 1.35 9.05
C THR A 159 17.10 2.59 8.20
N TRP A 160 17.09 2.36 6.89
CA TRP A 160 17.02 3.37 5.86
C TRP A 160 15.95 2.93 4.85
N ARG A 161 14.89 3.69 4.71
CA ARG A 161 13.80 3.43 3.76
C ARG A 161 14.13 4.09 2.40
N GLN A 162 14.03 3.33 1.33
CA GLN A 162 14.03 3.85 -0.05
C GLN A 162 12.67 4.49 -0.36
N ILE A 163 12.56 5.24 -1.45
CA ILE A 163 11.25 5.80 -1.86
C ILE A 163 10.22 4.67 -1.95
N SER A 164 9.23 4.72 -1.04
CA SER A 164 8.11 3.79 -1.04
C SER A 164 6.95 4.40 -1.81
N GLU A 165 6.18 3.55 -2.48
CA GLU A 165 5.07 3.95 -3.32
C GLU A 165 3.94 2.94 -3.21
N GLY A 166 2.71 3.45 -3.28
CA GLY A 166 1.53 2.61 -3.38
C GLY A 166 0.34 3.32 -3.98
N ILE A 167 -0.53 2.53 -4.60
CA ILE A 167 -1.80 2.94 -5.19
C ILE A 167 -2.94 2.71 -4.22
N PHE A 168 -3.67 3.80 -3.96
CA PHE A 168 -4.90 3.79 -3.15
C PHE A 168 -6.05 4.08 -4.09
N GLY A 169 -6.88 3.09 -4.38
CA GLY A 169 -7.76 3.14 -5.53
C GLY A 169 -9.21 2.77 -5.26
N TYR A 170 -10.12 3.44 -5.95
CA TYR A 170 -11.49 3.00 -6.20
C TYR A 170 -11.58 2.39 -7.60
N LYS A 171 -11.74 1.07 -7.66
CA LYS A 171 -11.84 0.30 -8.90
C LYS A 171 -13.29 -0.01 -9.21
N PRO A 172 -13.89 0.57 -10.26
CA PRO A 172 -15.27 0.29 -10.63
C PRO A 172 -15.43 -1.11 -11.22
N LYS A 173 -16.64 -1.66 -11.10
CA LYS A 173 -16.98 -2.94 -11.72
C LYS A 173 -17.31 -2.73 -13.20
N VAL A 174 -16.61 -3.44 -14.07
CA VAL A 174 -16.81 -3.37 -15.52
C VAL A 174 -17.85 -4.38 -15.99
N THR A 175 -18.85 -3.92 -16.74
CA THR A 175 -19.78 -4.78 -17.47
C THR A 175 -19.35 -4.85 -18.93
N SER A 176 -19.19 -6.08 -19.44
CA SER A 176 -18.67 -6.31 -20.80
C SER A 176 -19.55 -7.25 -21.61
N ILE A 177 -19.60 -7.03 -22.93
CA ILE A 177 -20.20 -7.94 -23.92
C ILE A 177 -19.12 -8.28 -24.95
N PHE A 178 -18.90 -9.57 -25.21
CA PHE A 178 -17.84 -10.06 -26.12
C PHE A 178 -16.45 -9.45 -25.84
N GLY A 179 -16.12 -9.19 -24.57
CA GLY A 179 -14.85 -8.61 -24.15
C GLY A 179 -14.75 -7.08 -24.30
N ALA A 180 -15.76 -6.41 -24.84
CA ALA A 180 -15.81 -4.95 -24.93
C ALA A 180 -16.59 -4.35 -23.74
N PRO A 181 -16.07 -3.32 -23.06
CA PRO A 181 -16.79 -2.65 -21.98
C PRO A 181 -18.01 -1.91 -22.54
N ILE A 182 -19.17 -2.10 -21.90
CA ILE A 182 -20.43 -1.44 -22.24
C ILE A 182 -20.95 -0.52 -21.14
N GLY A 183 -20.38 -0.62 -19.94
CA GLY A 183 -20.70 0.21 -18.79
C GLY A 183 -19.79 -0.11 -17.61
N ILE A 184 -19.72 0.82 -16.68
CA ILE A 184 -19.11 0.63 -15.37
C ILE A 184 -20.17 0.84 -14.29
N SER A 185 -19.94 0.32 -13.09
CA SER A 185 -20.84 0.48 -11.94
C SER A 185 -20.01 0.58 -10.66
N GLU A 186 -20.67 0.88 -9.54
CA GLU A 186 -20.01 0.93 -8.24
C GLU A 186 -19.13 -0.30 -7.99
N GLY A 187 -17.95 -0.06 -7.43
CA GLY A 187 -16.91 -1.05 -7.26
C GLY A 187 -16.31 -1.08 -5.87
N THR A 188 -15.01 -1.38 -5.81
CA THR A 188 -14.30 -1.67 -4.56
C THR A 188 -13.14 -0.71 -4.35
N VAL A 189 -12.87 -0.37 -3.10
CA VAL A 189 -11.60 0.27 -2.72
C VAL A 189 -10.51 -0.79 -2.56
N PHE A 190 -9.26 -0.42 -2.82
CA PHE A 190 -8.09 -1.26 -2.62
C PHE A 190 -6.86 -0.42 -2.29
N VAL A 191 -5.87 -1.10 -1.70
CA VAL A 191 -4.50 -0.62 -1.52
C VAL A 191 -3.60 -1.60 -2.26
N ASP A 192 -2.61 -1.08 -2.96
CA ASP A 192 -1.54 -1.84 -3.59
C ASP A 192 -0.22 -1.16 -3.28
N ILE A 193 0.65 -1.81 -2.51
CA ILE A 193 1.97 -1.26 -2.16
C ILE A 193 2.98 -1.87 -3.10
N ASP A 194 3.40 -1.11 -4.10
CA ASP A 194 4.29 -1.59 -5.15
C ASP A 194 5.74 -1.72 -4.66
N THR A 195 6.19 -0.76 -3.85
CA THR A 195 7.54 -0.78 -3.27
C THR A 195 7.54 -0.22 -1.87
N ASP A 196 8.12 -0.99 -0.94
CA ASP A 196 8.46 -0.55 0.41
C ASP A 196 9.74 -1.27 0.84
N THR A 197 10.89 -0.66 0.52
CA THR A 197 12.20 -1.31 0.61
C THR A 197 13.08 -0.66 1.66
N TYR A 198 13.69 -1.48 2.52
CA TYR A 198 14.56 -1.04 3.61
C TYR A 198 15.98 -1.59 3.45
N GLY A 199 16.96 -0.73 3.74
CA GLY A 199 18.24 -1.15 4.29
C GLY A 199 18.12 -1.28 5.81
N VAL A 200 18.54 -2.40 6.38
CA VAL A 200 18.47 -2.64 7.83
C VAL A 200 19.83 -3.09 8.33
N ALA A 201 20.31 -2.47 9.40
CA ALA A 201 21.57 -2.80 10.03
C ALA A 201 21.36 -3.04 11.53
N ASP A 202 21.85 -4.18 12.02
CA ASP A 202 21.97 -4.42 13.46
C ASP A 202 22.94 -3.40 14.06
N ASN A 203 22.53 -2.68 15.10
CA ASN A 203 23.41 -1.77 15.81
C ASN A 203 24.45 -2.52 16.65
N GLY A 204 24.28 -3.84 16.80
CA GLY A 204 25.00 -4.68 17.72
C GLY A 204 24.69 -4.31 19.17
N ASP A 205 25.15 -5.13 20.11
CA ASP A 205 25.28 -4.66 21.47
C ASP A 205 26.29 -3.50 21.44
N LYS A 206 25.81 -2.26 21.60
CA LYS A 206 26.64 -1.25 22.25
C LYS A 206 27.06 -1.91 23.54
N ILE A 207 28.34 -2.25 23.66
CA ILE A 207 28.97 -2.70 24.89
C ILE A 207 28.43 -1.79 26.00
N ARG A 208 27.44 -2.29 26.77
CA ARG A 208 27.18 -1.80 28.11
C ARG A 208 28.34 -2.34 28.92
N THR A 209 29.52 -1.75 28.75
CA THR A 209 30.47 -1.64 29.85
C THR A 209 29.82 -0.69 30.83
N SER A 210 28.80 -1.19 31.55
CA SER A 210 28.75 -0.85 32.95
C SER A 210 30.09 -1.30 33.50
N GLU A 211 30.95 -0.34 33.82
CA GLU A 211 32.06 -0.54 34.74
C GLU A 211 31.47 -1.09 36.04
N VAL A 212 31.29 -2.40 36.09
CA VAL A 212 31.23 -3.13 37.34
C VAL A 212 32.55 -3.86 37.38
N ASN A 213 33.52 -3.22 38.02
CA ASN A 213 34.71 -3.90 38.54
C ASN A 213 34.23 -5.08 39.37
N ASN A 214 34.29 -6.28 38.81
CA ASN A 214 34.26 -7.52 39.56
C ASN A 214 35.50 -8.30 39.17
N ASP A 215 36.62 -7.93 39.80
CA ASP A 215 37.73 -8.85 40.06
C ASP A 215 37.20 -9.99 40.96
N GLN A 216 36.49 -10.95 40.38
CA GLN A 216 36.29 -12.27 40.97
C GLN A 216 36.28 -13.32 39.86
N GLU A 217 37.43 -14.00 39.74
CA GLU A 217 37.48 -15.35 39.18
C GLU A 217 36.45 -16.22 39.93
N ASN A 218 35.47 -16.78 39.23
CA ASN A 218 34.75 -17.95 39.70
C ASN A 218 34.45 -18.89 38.53
N GLU A 219 35.18 -19.99 38.58
CA GLU A 219 34.88 -21.36 38.16
C GLU A 219 33.65 -21.62 37.26
N LYS A 220 33.94 -22.22 36.10
CA LYS A 220 33.20 -23.32 35.44
C LYS A 220 31.70 -23.42 35.78
N ASP A 221 30.86 -22.77 34.97
CA ASP A 221 29.53 -23.30 34.67
C ASP A 221 29.60 -24.11 33.37
N SER A 222 29.94 -25.38 33.55
CA SER A 222 29.63 -26.44 32.60
C SER A 222 28.19 -26.87 32.84
N ASN A 223 27.24 -26.24 32.17
CA ASN A 223 25.96 -26.87 31.87
C ASN A 223 25.42 -26.30 30.56
N GLY A 224 25.46 -27.15 29.54
CA GLY A 224 24.82 -26.90 28.26
C GLY A 224 23.32 -27.02 28.43
N ASP A 225 22.69 -25.89 28.75
CA ASP A 225 21.27 -25.72 28.53
C ASP A 225 21.06 -25.65 27.02
N LYS A 226 20.59 -26.77 26.46
CA LYS A 226 19.95 -26.84 25.15
C LYS A 226 18.57 -26.15 25.22
N GLU A 227 18.50 -24.94 25.76
CA GLU A 227 17.35 -24.09 25.59
C GLU A 227 17.33 -23.60 24.15
N ASN A 228 16.13 -23.58 23.55
CA ASN A 228 15.85 -23.17 22.18
C ASN A 228 16.88 -22.15 21.67
N LYS A 229 17.75 -22.58 20.74
CA LYS A 229 18.43 -21.64 19.86
C LYS A 229 17.36 -21.04 18.95
N VAL A 230 16.61 -20.08 19.48
CA VAL A 230 15.87 -19.14 18.64
C VAL A 230 16.97 -18.45 17.84
N ASP A 231 16.94 -18.67 16.52
CA ASP A 231 17.82 -18.02 15.55
C ASP A 231 17.51 -16.51 15.56
N TYR A 232 18.00 -15.82 16.60
CA TYR A 232 17.79 -14.40 16.80
C TYR A 232 18.61 -13.64 15.77
N ASN A 233 17.90 -13.06 14.81
CA ASN A 233 18.48 -12.23 13.78
C ASN A 233 17.64 -10.95 13.70
N PRO A 234 18.07 -9.86 14.37
CA PRO A 234 17.26 -8.66 14.51
C PRO A 234 16.94 -8.00 13.16
N VAL A 235 17.82 -8.16 12.17
CA VAL A 235 17.60 -7.71 10.79
C VAL A 235 16.46 -8.51 10.15
N ARG A 236 16.51 -9.84 10.24
CA ARG A 236 15.46 -10.72 9.67
C ARG A 236 14.13 -10.51 10.36
N ASP A 237 14.15 -10.38 11.68
CA ASP A 237 12.97 -10.19 12.51
C ASP A 237 12.32 -8.83 12.22
N PHE A 238 13.13 -7.77 12.03
CA PHE A 238 12.62 -6.47 11.61
C PHE A 238 11.87 -6.59 10.28
N MET A 239 12.52 -7.15 9.26
CA MET A 239 11.92 -7.29 7.92
C MET A 239 10.62 -8.10 7.93
N LEU A 240 10.54 -9.13 8.77
CA LEU A 240 9.33 -9.93 8.91
C LEU A 240 8.21 -9.17 9.61
N TYR A 241 8.52 -8.51 10.73
CA TYR A 241 7.52 -7.81 11.52
C TYR A 241 7.04 -6.52 10.86
N SER A 242 7.91 -5.77 10.18
CA SER A 242 7.48 -4.60 9.40
C SER A 242 6.52 -5.02 8.29
N GLY A 243 6.82 -6.09 7.55
CA GLY A 243 5.92 -6.65 6.54
C GLY A 243 4.57 -7.11 7.12
N PHE A 244 4.57 -7.70 8.32
CA PHE A 244 3.32 -8.05 9.02
C PHE A 244 2.50 -6.82 9.40
N VAL A 245 3.16 -5.77 9.89
CA VAL A 245 2.50 -4.51 10.21
C VAL A 245 1.95 -3.84 8.96
N GLY A 246 2.73 -3.74 7.88
CA GLY A 246 2.29 -3.20 6.60
C GLY A 246 1.03 -3.90 6.09
N SER A 247 1.05 -5.24 6.04
CA SER A 247 -0.13 -5.99 5.60
C SER A 247 -1.35 -5.79 6.52
N TYR A 248 -1.16 -5.65 7.83
CA TYR A 248 -2.27 -5.27 8.71
C TYR A 248 -2.81 -3.88 8.38
N LEU A 249 -1.92 -2.90 8.17
CA LEU A 249 -2.28 -1.52 7.89
C LEU A 249 -3.04 -1.37 6.57
N GLU A 250 -2.71 -2.15 5.53
CA GLU A 250 -3.44 -2.16 4.24
C GLU A 250 -4.95 -2.35 4.42
N SER A 251 -5.34 -3.31 5.27
CA SER A 251 -6.74 -3.53 5.64
C SER A 251 -7.27 -2.47 6.60
N PHE A 252 -6.49 -2.10 7.61
CA PHE A 252 -6.92 -1.23 8.69
C PHE A 252 -7.30 0.17 8.19
N VAL A 253 -6.48 0.79 7.35
CA VAL A 253 -6.73 2.16 6.85
C VAL A 253 -7.97 2.21 5.96
N LEU A 254 -8.26 1.15 5.20
CA LEU A 254 -9.49 1.04 4.42
C LEU A 254 -10.70 0.89 5.35
N GLU A 255 -10.64 -0.01 6.33
CA GLU A 255 -11.75 -0.24 7.27
C GLU A 255 -12.11 1.02 8.05
N GLU A 256 -11.11 1.76 8.53
CA GLU A 256 -11.31 3.03 9.25
C GLU A 256 -11.99 4.07 8.35
N THR A 257 -11.66 4.08 7.06
CA THR A 257 -12.16 5.09 6.12
C THR A 257 -13.52 4.75 5.53
N VAL A 258 -13.73 3.52 5.06
CA VAL A 258 -14.97 3.11 4.37
C VAL A 258 -15.98 2.43 5.30
N GLY A 259 -15.57 2.00 6.49
CA GLY A 259 -16.44 1.32 7.46
C GLY A 259 -16.90 -0.08 7.01
N VAL A 260 -16.21 -0.68 6.04
CA VAL A 260 -16.48 -2.01 5.49
C VAL A 260 -15.24 -2.87 5.68
N PHE A 261 -15.45 -4.13 6.05
CA PHE A 261 -14.40 -5.13 6.22
C PHE A 261 -13.49 -5.22 4.98
N ALA A 262 -12.18 -5.12 5.20
CA ALA A 262 -11.15 -5.24 4.18
C ALA A 262 -10.37 -6.56 4.38
N VAL A 263 -9.70 -7.02 3.33
CA VAL A 263 -8.93 -8.28 3.38
C VAL A 263 -7.48 -7.98 3.04
N SER A 264 -6.59 -8.41 3.94
CA SER A 264 -5.15 -8.47 3.73
C SER A 264 -4.62 -9.86 4.13
N THR A 265 -3.35 -10.13 3.85
CA THR A 265 -2.69 -11.38 4.30
C THR A 265 -2.78 -11.53 5.82
N MET A 266 -2.58 -10.45 6.57
CA MET A 266 -2.66 -10.48 8.03
C MET A 266 -4.08 -10.77 8.53
N GLU A 267 -5.11 -10.24 7.88
CA GLU A 267 -6.50 -10.58 8.23
C GLU A 267 -6.81 -12.06 7.96
N VAL A 268 -6.30 -12.63 6.86
CA VAL A 268 -6.42 -14.07 6.62
C VAL A 268 -5.76 -14.89 7.74
N PHE A 269 -4.56 -14.49 8.19
CA PHE A 269 -3.86 -15.15 9.30
C PHE A 269 -4.64 -15.06 10.62
N LYS A 270 -5.17 -13.89 10.95
CA LYS A 270 -6.02 -13.72 12.15
C LYS A 270 -7.25 -14.61 12.12
N VAL A 271 -7.95 -14.65 10.98
CA VAL A 271 -9.14 -15.49 10.81
C VAL A 271 -8.77 -16.97 10.92
N ALA A 272 -7.68 -17.40 10.29
CA ALA A 272 -7.18 -18.77 10.38
C ALA A 272 -6.89 -19.17 11.84
N LEU A 273 -6.12 -18.37 12.58
CA LEU A 273 -5.81 -18.59 13.99
C LEU A 273 -7.07 -18.62 14.87
N SER A 274 -8.03 -17.71 14.64
CA SER A 274 -9.30 -17.68 15.37
C SER A 274 -10.15 -18.94 15.16
N ARG A 275 -9.97 -19.62 14.02
CA ARG A 275 -10.62 -20.89 13.67
C ARG A 275 -9.83 -22.12 14.11
N GLY A 276 -8.72 -21.93 14.82
CA GLY A 276 -7.83 -23.01 15.26
C GLY A 276 -7.05 -23.67 14.10
N MET A 277 -6.88 -22.95 12.99
CA MET A 277 -6.02 -23.39 11.89
C MET A 277 -4.57 -23.06 12.23
N GLU A 278 -3.69 -24.05 12.08
CA GLU A 278 -2.24 -23.88 12.28
C GLU A 278 -1.64 -23.12 11.10
N LEU A 279 -0.85 -22.09 11.39
CA LEU A 279 -0.03 -21.39 10.40
C LEU A 279 1.37 -22.02 10.42
N VAL A 280 1.82 -22.47 9.24
CA VAL A 280 3.08 -23.19 9.07
C VAL A 280 4.01 -22.32 8.24
N LYS A 281 5.23 -22.06 8.74
CA LYS A 281 6.29 -21.42 7.96
C LYS A 281 7.02 -22.52 7.18
N ILE A 282 7.21 -22.31 5.88
CA ILE A 282 7.91 -23.26 5.02
C ILE A 282 9.06 -22.52 4.37
N ASP A 283 10.26 -23.04 4.56
CA ASP A 283 11.44 -22.61 3.84
C ASP A 283 12.28 -23.83 3.42
N SER A 284 13.40 -23.57 2.73
CA SER A 284 14.29 -24.63 2.24
C SER A 284 14.91 -25.50 3.34
N GLN A 285 14.90 -25.05 4.60
CA GLN A 285 15.47 -25.75 5.75
C GLN A 285 14.41 -26.61 6.47
N ASP A 286 13.14 -26.24 6.37
CA ASP A 286 12.02 -26.87 7.07
C ASP A 286 11.06 -27.63 6.11
N SER A 287 11.61 -28.32 5.10
CA SER A 287 10.82 -29.05 4.08
C SER A 287 9.93 -30.16 4.65
N ASP A 288 10.24 -30.66 5.84
CA ASP A 288 9.49 -31.74 6.49
C ASP A 288 8.14 -31.25 7.03
N GLU A 289 7.99 -29.94 7.31
CA GLU A 289 6.72 -29.33 7.70
C GLU A 289 5.71 -29.32 6.53
N PHE A 290 6.19 -29.50 5.30
CA PHE A 290 5.37 -29.57 4.10
C PHE A 290 4.33 -30.71 4.15
N GLU A 291 4.65 -31.82 4.82
CA GLU A 291 3.73 -32.95 4.97
C GLU A 291 2.51 -32.62 5.85
N LYS A 292 2.56 -31.53 6.63
CA LYS A 292 1.45 -31.07 7.47
C LYS A 292 0.41 -30.26 6.67
N ILE A 293 0.74 -29.80 5.47
CA ILE A 293 -0.18 -29.00 4.64
C ILE A 293 -1.28 -29.90 4.06
N LYS A 294 -2.53 -29.50 4.27
CA LYS A 294 -3.69 -30.13 3.63
C LYS A 294 -4.10 -29.32 2.40
N ALA A 295 -3.48 -29.61 1.26
CA ALA A 295 -3.84 -29.06 -0.05
C ALA A 295 -3.91 -30.15 -1.11
N ASP A 296 -4.42 -29.84 -2.30
CA ASP A 296 -4.43 -30.80 -3.41
C ASP A 296 -3.03 -30.98 -4.02
N ASP A 297 -2.83 -32.11 -4.69
CA ASP A 297 -1.53 -32.51 -5.25
C ASP A 297 -0.94 -31.47 -6.22
N LYS A 298 -1.80 -30.72 -6.92
CA LYS A 298 -1.35 -29.69 -7.85
C LYS A 298 -0.76 -28.52 -7.07
N THR A 299 -1.46 -27.99 -6.07
CA THR A 299 -0.94 -26.94 -5.19
C THR A 299 0.35 -27.38 -4.49
N LEU A 300 0.40 -28.62 -3.98
CA LEU A 300 1.61 -29.15 -3.35
C LEU A 300 2.78 -29.29 -4.32
N SER A 301 2.53 -29.60 -5.60
CA SER A 301 3.58 -29.64 -6.60
C SER A 301 4.07 -28.25 -7.00
N GLU A 302 3.20 -27.24 -7.01
CA GLU A 302 3.57 -25.86 -7.33
C GLU A 302 4.45 -25.25 -6.23
N MET A 303 4.18 -25.56 -4.95
CA MET A 303 4.98 -25.04 -3.83
C MET A 303 6.39 -25.68 -3.69
N LYS A 304 6.65 -26.81 -4.36
CA LYS A 304 7.96 -27.50 -4.35
C LYS A 304 8.93 -27.02 -5.43
N ASN A 305 8.43 -26.32 -6.44
CA ASN A 305 9.22 -25.79 -7.56
C ASN A 305 9.70 -24.38 -7.27
#